data_AF-A0A0D1KVX4-F1
#
_entry.id   AF-A0A0D1KVX4-F1
#
_cell.length_a   1.000
_cell.length_b   1.000
_cell.length_c   1.000
_cell.angle_alpha   90.00
_cell.angle_beta   90.00
_cell.angle_gamma   90.00
#
_symmetry.space_group_name_H-M   'P 1'
#
loop_
_entity.id
_entity.type
_entity.pdbx_description
1 polymer ?
#
loop_
_entity_poly.entity_id
_entity_poly.type
_entity_poly.pdbx_seq_one_letter_code
_entity_poly.pdbx_strand_id
1 'polypeptide(L)' 'MKDGDKEAVYLYYAMHELKYAPSELRELYEAPRQFKALLYGLIGYKLELLEKEAKKGGN' A
#
# COMPACT_ATOMS: atom_id res chain seq x y z
N MET A 1 -15.36 -1.94 0.99
CA MET A 1 -14.20 -2.65 1.59
C MET A 1 -14.20 -2.39 3.07
N LYS A 2 -14.14 -3.45 3.88
CA LYS A 2 -13.92 -3.34 5.33
C LYS A 2 -12.47 -2.89 5.58
N ASP A 3 -12.17 -2.33 6.75
CA ASP A 3 -10.82 -1.83 7.04
C ASP A 3 -9.74 -2.92 6.95
N GLY A 4 -10.07 -4.17 7.30
CA GLY A 4 -9.18 -5.32 7.13
C GLY A 4 -8.85 -5.65 5.66
N ASP A 5 -9.77 -5.38 4.73
CA ASP A 5 -9.55 -5.63 3.30
C ASP A 5 -8.54 -4.61 2.72
N LYS A 6 -8.52 -3.38 3.25
CA LYS A 6 -7.58 -2.34 2.81
C LYS A 6 -6.16 -2.62 3.32
N GLU A 7 -6.04 -3.07 4.57
CA GLU A 7 -4.74 -3.42 5.15
C GLU A 7 -4.06 -4.56 4.38
N ALA A 8 -4.83 -5.57 3.96
CA ALA A 8 -4.31 -6.65 3.11
C ALA A 8 -3.75 -6.15 1.76
N VAL A 9 -4.43 -5.21 1.11
CA VAL A 9 -3.97 -4.61 -0.16
C VAL A 9 -2.68 -3.83 0.04
N TYR A 10 -2.56 -3.06 1.13
CA TYR A 10 -1.34 -2.28 1.38
C TYR A 10 -0.14 -3.15 1.76
N LEU A 11 -0.34 -4.20 2.56
CA LEU A 11 0.72 -5.16 2.87
C LEU A 11 1.16 -5.94 1.62
N TYR A 12 0.21 -6.34 0.76
CA TYR A 12 0.52 -6.95 -0.53
C TYR A 12 1.35 -6.00 -1.41
N TYR A 13 0.95 -4.74 -1.52
CA TYR A 13 1.70 -3.73 -2.28
C TYR A 13 3.12 -3.53 -1.71
N ALA A 14 3.26 -3.43 -0.39
CA ALA A 14 4.58 -3.30 0.24
C ALA A 14 5.49 -4.50 -0.07
N MET A 15 4.96 -5.72 -0.03
CA MET A 15 5.71 -6.94 -0.34
C MET A 15 6.10 -7.04 -1.82
N HIS A 16 5.14 -6.85 -2.72
CA HIS A 16 5.34 -7.15 -4.14
C HIS A 16 5.89 -5.98 -4.95
N GLU A 17 5.48 -4.76 -4.63
CA GLU A 17 5.88 -3.56 -5.38
C GLU A 17 7.06 -2.84 -4.72
N LEU A 18 7.05 -2.73 -3.38
CA LEU A 18 8.12 -2.09 -2.63
C LEU A 18 9.23 -3.06 -2.19
N LYS A 19 9.04 -4.37 -2.42
CA LYS A 19 10.00 -5.45 -2.11
C LYS A 19 10.35 -5.55 -0.62
N TYR A 20 9.42 -5.20 0.26
CA TYR A 20 9.62 -5.37 1.71
C TYR A 20 9.81 -6.85 2.04
N ALA A 21 10.82 -7.14 2.84
CA ALA A 21 11.05 -8.46 3.41
C ALA A 21 9.92 -8.81 4.42
N PRO A 22 9.67 -10.11 4.67
CA PRO A 22 8.68 -10.52 5.66
C PRO A 22 8.88 -9.93 7.06
N SER A 23 10.13 -9.68 7.47
CA SER A 23 10.45 -9.01 8.73
C SER A 23 10.00 -7.54 8.74
N GLU A 24 10.20 -6.82 7.64
CA GLU A 24 9.79 -5.41 7.50
C GLU A 24 8.27 -5.28 7.45
N LEU A 25 7.56 -6.26 6.88
CA LEU A 25 6.10 -6.32 6.93
C LEU A 25 5.58 -6.54 8.35
N ARG A 26 6.29 -7.34 9.16
CA ARG A 26 5.95 -7.55 10.56
C ARG A 26 6.16 -6.29 11.38
N GLU A 27 7.29 -5.61 11.20
CA GLU A 27 7.56 -4.33 11.84
C GLU A 27 6.50 -3.29 11.45
N LEU A 28 6.10 -3.25 10.18
CA LEU A 28 5.03 -2.40 9.71
C LEU A 28 3.67 -2.74 10.35
N TYR A 29 3.33 -4.03 10.47
CA TYR A 29 2.09 -4.48 11.10
C TYR A 29 2.02 -4.08 12.58
N GLU A 30 3.13 -4.20 13.29
CA GLU A 30 3.28 -3.85 14.71
C GLU A 30 3.43 -2.34 14.94
N ALA A 31 3.66 -1.55 13.89
CA ALA A 31 3.88 -0.11 13.99
C ALA A 31 2.66 0.66 14.53
N PRO A 32 2.88 1.86 15.13
CA PRO A 32 1.79 2.70 15.62
C PRO A 32 0.75 3.01 14.54
N ARG A 33 -0.53 3.05 14.94
CA ARG A 33 -1.65 3.30 14.02
C ARG A 33 -1.46 4.55 13.14
N GLN A 34 -0.92 5.63 13.71
CA GLN A 34 -0.69 6.88 12.96
C GLN A 34 0.38 6.72 11.88
N PHE A 35 1.44 5.97 12.17
CA PHE A 35 2.49 5.67 11.20
C PHE A 35 1.96 4.82 10.04
N LYS A 36 1.20 3.75 10.37
CA LYS A 36 0.51 2.93 9.36
C LYS A 36 -0.42 3.76 8.50
N ALA A 37 -1.21 4.65 9.09
CA ALA A 37 -2.12 5.53 8.36
C ALA A 37 -1.39 6.44 7.36
N LEU A 38 -0.23 7.01 7.75
CA LEU A 38 0.60 7.80 6.85
C LEU A 38 1.13 6.96 5.69
N LEU A 39 1.74 5.80 5.97
CA LEU A 39 2.31 4.94 4.95
C LEU A 39 1.24 4.44 3.97
N TYR A 40 0.10 3.97 4.49
CA TYR A 40 -1.02 3.51 3.68
C TYR A 40 -1.62 4.65 2.84
N GLY A 41 -1.64 5.88 3.36
CA GLY A 41 -2.03 7.07 2.60
C GLY A 41 -1.09 7.34 1.41
N LEU A 42 0.22 7.23 1.61
CA LEU A 42 1.21 7.40 0.53
C LEU A 42 1.10 6.29 -0.53
N ILE A 43 0.90 5.04 -0.10
CA ILE A 43 0.69 3.91 -1.02
C ILE A 43 -0.60 4.13 -1.83
N GLY A 44 -1.69 4.51 -1.17
CA GLY A 44 -2.96 4.83 -1.83
C GLY A 44 -2.82 5.92 -2.88
N TYR A 45 -2.14 7.02 -2.55
CA TYR A 45 -1.88 8.10 -3.50
C TYR A 45 -1.10 7.62 -4.74
N LYS A 46 -0.05 6.80 -4.55
CA LYS A 46 0.72 6.24 -5.66
C LYS A 46 -0.13 5.32 -6.55
N LEU A 47 -1.00 4.50 -5.96
CA LEU A 47 -1.92 3.65 -6.70
C LEU A 47 -2.89 4.48 -7.56
N GLU A 48 -3.44 5.57 -7.02
CA GLU A 48 -4.31 6.47 -7.78
C GLU A 48 -3.58 7.13 -8.96
N LEU A 49 -2.30 7.50 -8.80
CA LEU A 49 -1.49 8.03 -9.89
C LEU A 49 -1.30 6.99 -11.00
N LEU A 50 -0.94 5.76 -10.64
CA LEU A 50 -0.77 4.66 -11.58
C LEU A 50 -2.08 4.33 -12.32
N GLU A 51 -3.22 4.34 -11.64
CA GLU A 51 -4.53 4.14 -12.28
C GLU A 51 -4.85 5.26 -13.29
N LYS A 52 -4.53 6.51 -12.95
CA LYS A 52 -4.69 7.65 -13.86
C LYS A 52 -3.77 7.55 -15.08
N GLU A 53 -2.54 7.09 -14.90
CA GLU A 53 -1.59 6.87 -16.00
C GLU A 53 -2.02 5.71 -16.90
N ALA A 54 -2.47 4.59 -16.32
CA ALA A 54 -2.98 3.44 -17.06
C ALA A 54 -4.18 3.83 -17.96
N LYS A 55 -5.09 4.68 -17.45
CA LYS A 55 -6.22 5.20 -18.24
C LYS A 55 -5.81 6.16 -19.36
N LYS A 56 -4.67 6.82 -19.24
CA LYS A 56 -4.12 7.70 -20.29
C LYS A 56 -3.33 6.93 -21.35
N GLY A 57 -2.81 5.75 -21.03
CA GLY A 57 -2.05 4.89 -21.93
C GLY A 57 -2.89 3.91 -22.76
N GLY A 58 -4.22 3.92 -22.64
CA GLY A 58 -5.12 3.12 -23.48
C GLY A 58 -5.29 3.74 -24.86
N ASN A 59 -4.45 3.33 -25.81
CA ASN A 59 -4.61 3.56 -27.25
C ASN A 59 -4.81 2.22 -27.96
#